data_AF-A0A8F3AIU1-F1
#
_entry.id   AF-A0A8F3AIU1-F1
#
_cell.length_a   1.000
_cell.length_b   1.000
_cell.length_c   1.000
_cell.angle_alpha   90.00
_cell.angle_beta   90.00
_cell.angle_gamma   90.00
#
_symmetry.space_group_name_H-M   'P 1'
#
loop_
_entity.id
_entity.type
_entity.pdbx_description
1 polymer ?
#
loop_
_entity_poly.entity_id
_entity_poly.type
_entity_poly.pdbx_seq_one_letter_code
_entity_poly.pdbx_strand_id
1 'polypeptide(L)'
;MKATYELHFSWTVRTTDRKVILLLKKQSRARGTCEAVMWGITNCNESIALKLSFHYQLFPAMVAIYYHDNLDTPENFTEDHDSGVPVPEERLSEIGVFYRYIDNMEDLEKIAKERDYKNRDQIALNLDTFKGDQKAFDAKMAQFYKEHYHEDEEIRYILDGEGFFDVRDPEDRWIRAKLNKGDLLILPAGIYHRFTLSKRLQYVKAMRLFKDEPKWEAINRDEGRNTEARLEYSKSVASAA
;
A
#
# COMPACT_ATOMS: atom_id res chain seq x y z
N MET A 1 14.50 -13.60 6.63
CA MET A 1 15.44 -14.20 5.66
C MET A 1 15.96 -13.09 4.77
N LYS A 2 17.28 -12.90 4.69
CA LYS A 2 17.88 -11.93 3.76
C LYS A 2 17.82 -12.52 2.36
N ALA A 3 17.01 -11.95 1.47
CA ALA A 3 17.07 -12.30 0.05
C ALA A 3 18.34 -11.67 -0.53
N THR A 4 19.18 -12.50 -1.13
CA THR A 4 20.41 -12.09 -1.79
C THR A 4 20.13 -12.13 -3.28
N TYR A 5 20.26 -11.01 -3.98
CA TYR A 5 20.04 -10.96 -5.43
C TYR A 5 21.39 -10.69 -6.09
N GLU A 6 21.82 -11.59 -6.98
CA GLU A 6 22.98 -11.36 -7.85
C GLU A 6 22.53 -10.63 -9.11
N LEU A 7 23.06 -9.44 -9.35
CA LEU A 7 22.88 -8.71 -10.62
C LEU A 7 24.15 -8.89 -11.46
N HIS A 8 23.98 -9.40 -12.68
CA HIS A 8 25.06 -9.47 -13.67
C HIS A 8 25.15 -8.16 -14.44
N PHE A 9 26.33 -7.54 -14.45
CA PHE A 9 26.64 -6.36 -15.26
C PHE A 9 27.63 -6.74 -16.37
N SER A 10 27.38 -6.26 -17.59
CA SER A 10 28.34 -6.30 -18.69
C SER A 10 29.05 -4.95 -18.82
N TRP A 11 30.35 -4.98 -19.11
CA TRP A 11 31.21 -3.80 -19.14
C TRP A 11 31.79 -3.61 -20.55
N THR A 12 31.99 -2.36 -20.97
CA THR A 12 32.82 -2.04 -22.14
C THR A 12 33.84 -1.00 -21.71
N VAL A 13 35.12 -1.37 -21.73
CA VAL A 13 36.24 -0.48 -21.39
C VAL A 13 36.67 0.23 -22.68
N ARG A 14 36.74 1.57 -22.66
CA ARG A 14 37.47 2.34 -23.68
C ARG A 14 38.62 3.07 -22.99
N THR A 15 39.83 2.87 -23.51
CA THR A 15 41.03 3.58 -23.06
C THR A 15 41.27 4.78 -23.97
N THR A 16 41.54 5.94 -23.36
CA THR A 16 42.31 7.02 -24.02
C THR A 16 43.32 7.55 -23.02
N ASP A 17 44.47 7.98 -23.54
CA ASP A 17 45.73 8.12 -22.82
C ASP A 17 45.65 8.93 -21.51
N ARG A 18 45.45 8.18 -20.42
CA ARG A 18 45.51 8.56 -18.98
C ARG A 18 44.18 8.72 -18.24
N LYS A 19 43.03 8.32 -18.79
CA LYS A 19 41.78 8.18 -18.01
C LYS A 19 40.95 6.96 -18.45
N VAL A 20 40.58 6.12 -17.48
CA VAL A 20 39.53 5.09 -17.65
C VAL A 20 38.22 5.69 -17.18
N ILE A 21 37.26 5.86 -18.09
CA ILE A 21 35.90 6.31 -17.76
C ILE A 21 34.98 5.08 -17.80
N LEU A 22 34.46 4.67 -16.64
CA LEU A 22 33.45 3.62 -16.55
C LEU A 22 32.06 4.26 -16.65
N LEU A 23 31.41 4.14 -17.81
CA LEU A 23 30.03 4.55 -18.00
C LEU A 23 29.09 3.39 -17.67
N LEU A 24 28.40 3.48 -16.52
CA LEU A 24 27.32 2.56 -16.16
C LEU A 24 26.03 3.01 -16.85
N LYS A 25 25.57 2.25 -17.86
CA LYS A 25 24.23 2.42 -18.42
C LYS A 25 23.30 1.38 -17.79
N LYS A 26 22.37 1.83 -16.95
CA LYS A 26 21.29 0.99 -16.43
C LYS A 26 20.27 0.74 -17.54
N GLN A 27 20.04 -0.52 -17.92
CA GLN A 27 18.75 -0.93 -18.47
C GLN A 27 17.91 -1.49 -17.33
N SER A 28 16.92 -0.73 -16.84
CA SER A 28 15.92 -1.29 -15.91
C SER A 28 14.52 -0.87 -16.29
N ARG A 29 13.58 -1.82 -16.22
CA ARG A 29 12.14 -1.61 -16.40
C ARG A 29 11.45 -0.93 -15.18
N ALA A 30 12.19 -0.48 -14.17
CA ALA A 30 11.65 0.22 -13.01
C ALA A 30 11.99 1.72 -13.07
N ARG A 31 10.98 2.58 -12.89
CA ARG A 31 11.14 4.04 -12.84
C ARG A 31 12.00 4.41 -11.62
N GLY A 32 13.10 5.13 -11.87
CA GLY A 32 14.03 5.61 -10.85
C GLY A 32 15.46 5.67 -11.38
N THR A 33 15.97 6.89 -11.60
CA THR A 33 17.37 7.18 -11.96
C THR A 33 18.19 7.35 -10.68
N CYS A 34 19.30 6.62 -10.57
CA CYS A 34 20.37 6.94 -9.64
C CYS A 34 21.65 7.06 -10.46
N GLU A 35 22.29 8.23 -10.44
CA GLU A 35 23.61 8.43 -11.01
C GLU A 35 24.65 8.13 -9.93
N ALA A 36 25.59 7.24 -10.23
CA ALA A 36 26.79 7.04 -9.43
C ALA A 36 27.98 7.50 -10.28
N VAL A 37 28.61 8.63 -9.89
CA VAL A 37 29.86 9.10 -10.49
C VAL A 37 31.01 8.64 -9.61
N MET A 38 31.81 7.69 -10.09
CA MET A 38 33.05 7.29 -9.42
C MET A 38 34.25 7.94 -10.09
N TRP A 39 35.10 8.61 -9.31
CA TRP A 39 36.43 9.05 -9.72
C TRP A 39 37.48 8.10 -9.15
N GLY A 40 38.27 7.47 -10.02
CA GLY A 40 39.43 6.69 -9.64
C GLY A 40 40.64 7.12 -10.47
N ILE A 41 41.76 7.43 -9.81
CA ILE A 41 43.07 7.58 -10.46
C ILE A 41 43.86 6.32 -10.14
N THR A 42 44.29 5.57 -11.15
CA THR A 42 45.29 4.52 -10.98
C THR A 42 46.52 4.89 -11.81
N ASN A 43 47.68 4.88 -11.17
CA ASN A 43 48.97 5.04 -11.82
C ASN A 43 49.76 3.75 -11.55
N CYS A 44 49.31 2.63 -12.13
CA CYS A 44 49.99 1.33 -12.07
C CYS A 44 49.78 0.57 -13.39
N ASN A 45 50.85 -0.05 -13.89
CA ASN A 45 50.90 -0.84 -15.14
C ASN A 45 50.36 -2.28 -14.99
N GLU A 46 49.41 -2.52 -14.08
CA GLU A 46 48.79 -3.84 -13.91
C GLU A 46 47.27 -3.73 -13.75
N SER A 47 46.56 -4.68 -14.34
CA SER A 47 45.10 -4.79 -14.31
C SER A 47 44.62 -5.12 -12.90
N ILE A 48 44.09 -4.14 -12.17
CA ILE A 48 43.49 -4.34 -10.84
C ILE A 48 42.00 -4.68 -11.02
N ALA A 49 41.60 -5.88 -10.61
CA ALA A 49 40.19 -6.25 -10.50
C ALA A 49 39.59 -5.64 -9.22
N LEU A 50 38.85 -4.54 -9.36
CA LEU A 50 38.09 -3.96 -8.26
C LEU A 50 36.77 -4.73 -8.08
N LYS A 51 36.65 -5.49 -6.99
CA LYS A 51 35.40 -6.13 -6.59
C LYS A 51 34.58 -5.14 -5.76
N LEU A 52 33.64 -4.43 -6.39
CA LEU A 52 32.68 -3.60 -5.67
C LEU A 52 31.49 -4.45 -5.21
N SER A 53 31.33 -4.59 -3.90
CA SER A 53 30.15 -5.19 -3.28
C SER A 53 29.20 -4.08 -2.83
N PHE A 54 28.08 -3.89 -3.53
CA PHE A 54 27.03 -2.98 -3.09
C PHE A 54 26.12 -3.68 -2.08
N HIS A 55 26.14 -3.23 -0.84
CA HIS A 55 25.13 -3.59 0.15
C HIS A 55 23.95 -2.63 0.00
N TYR A 56 22.89 -3.07 -0.69
CA TYR A 56 21.62 -2.34 -0.67
C TYR A 56 20.75 -2.89 0.46
N GLN A 57 20.44 -2.04 1.44
CA GLN A 57 19.27 -2.25 2.29
C GLN A 57 18.05 -1.82 1.46
N LEU A 58 17.24 -2.78 1.04
CA LEU A 58 15.90 -2.51 0.56
C LEU A 58 15.10 -1.99 1.76
N PHE A 59 14.94 -0.67 1.85
CA PHE A 59 13.90 -0.12 2.71
C PHE A 59 12.55 -0.65 2.18
N PRO A 60 11.64 -1.12 3.05
CA PRO A 60 10.29 -1.44 2.62
C PRO A 60 9.73 -0.22 1.88
N ALA A 61 9.13 -0.46 0.72
CA ALA A 61 8.50 0.62 -0.04
C ALA A 61 7.45 1.26 0.87
N MET A 62 7.56 2.58 1.11
CA MET A 62 6.53 3.31 1.86
C MET A 62 5.19 3.12 1.16
N VAL A 63 4.10 3.11 1.94
CA VAL A 63 2.74 3.05 1.39
C VAL A 63 2.56 4.13 0.32
N ALA A 64 1.95 3.76 -0.81
CA ALA A 64 1.59 4.74 -1.82
C ALA A 64 0.18 5.25 -1.52
N ILE A 65 0.08 6.54 -1.18
CA ILE A 65 -1.18 7.24 -0.90
C ILE A 65 -1.28 8.42 -1.86
N TYR A 66 -2.36 8.50 -2.61
CA TYR A 66 -2.55 9.50 -3.66
C TYR A 66 -4.03 9.77 -3.92
N TYR A 67 -4.33 10.89 -4.58
CA TYR A 67 -5.69 11.14 -5.06
C TYR A 67 -6.03 10.21 -6.21
N HIS A 68 -7.24 9.66 -6.18
CA HIS A 68 -7.78 8.83 -7.25
C HIS A 68 -8.13 9.68 -8.48
N ASP A 69 -7.89 9.15 -9.69
CA ASP A 69 -8.16 9.87 -10.96
C ASP A 69 -9.65 9.97 -11.35
N ASN A 70 -10.48 9.09 -10.78
CA ASN A 70 -11.92 8.94 -11.04
C ASN A 70 -12.24 8.48 -12.48
N LEU A 71 -11.30 7.77 -13.10
CA LEU A 71 -11.45 7.15 -14.41
C LEU A 71 -11.78 5.65 -14.30
N ASP A 72 -12.21 5.21 -13.12
CA ASP A 72 -12.64 3.84 -12.86
C ASP A 72 -14.01 3.53 -13.48
N THR A 73 -14.13 2.29 -13.93
CA THR A 73 -15.32 1.66 -14.48
C THR A 73 -15.53 0.33 -13.77
N PRO A 74 -16.72 -0.29 -13.90
CA PRO A 74 -16.97 -1.62 -13.35
C PRO A 74 -15.99 -2.71 -13.84
N GLU A 75 -15.28 -2.48 -14.94
CA GLU A 75 -14.34 -3.43 -15.53
C GLU A 75 -12.89 -3.22 -15.07
N ASN A 76 -12.51 -1.99 -14.70
CA ASN A 76 -11.11 -1.64 -14.43
C ASN A 76 -10.83 -1.12 -13.02
N PHE A 77 -11.82 -1.05 -12.12
CA PHE A 77 -11.65 -0.49 -10.77
C PHE A 77 -10.51 -1.09 -9.91
N THR A 78 -10.01 -2.26 -10.28
CA THR A 78 -8.83 -2.94 -9.69
C THR A 78 -7.48 -2.36 -10.15
N GLU A 79 -7.45 -1.47 -11.14
CA GLU A 79 -6.23 -0.79 -11.61
C GLU A 79 -5.76 0.27 -10.60
N ASP A 80 -4.58 0.87 -10.81
CA ASP A 80 -3.98 1.80 -9.83
C ASP A 80 -4.82 3.09 -9.66
N HIS A 81 -5.38 3.66 -10.74
CA HIS A 81 -6.12 4.94 -10.72
C HIS A 81 -5.40 6.10 -10.01
N ASP A 82 -4.09 6.19 -10.23
CA ASP A 82 -3.23 7.21 -9.65
C ASP A 82 -3.31 8.51 -10.46
N SER A 83 -3.83 9.59 -9.86
CA SER A 83 -3.87 10.92 -10.47
C SER A 83 -2.49 11.58 -10.62
N GLY A 84 -1.44 11.01 -10.01
CA GLY A 84 -0.11 11.59 -9.90
C GLY A 84 0.02 12.64 -8.79
N VAL A 85 -1.04 12.90 -8.02
CA VAL A 85 -1.03 13.82 -6.88
C VAL A 85 -0.89 13.02 -5.59
N PRO A 86 0.30 12.99 -4.95
CA PRO A 86 0.50 12.26 -3.71
C PRO A 86 -0.29 12.92 -2.57
N VAL A 87 -0.72 12.10 -1.62
CA VAL A 87 -1.38 12.55 -0.39
C VAL A 87 -0.43 12.24 0.78
N PRO A 88 -0.01 13.25 1.56
CA PRO A 88 0.85 13.02 2.70
C PRO A 88 0.10 12.29 3.81
N GLU A 89 0.80 11.47 4.60
CA GLU A 89 0.21 10.61 5.63
C GLU A 89 -0.55 11.42 6.69
N GLU A 90 -0.12 12.66 6.96
CA GLU A 90 -0.78 13.59 7.87
C GLU A 90 -2.25 13.84 7.48
N ARG A 91 -2.55 13.85 6.17
CA ARG A 91 -3.94 14.01 5.69
C ARG A 91 -4.83 12.84 6.07
N LEU A 92 -4.29 11.62 6.18
CA LEU A 92 -5.05 10.47 6.68
C LEU A 92 -5.43 10.70 8.15
N SER A 93 -4.49 11.20 8.95
CA SER A 93 -4.74 11.49 10.37
C SER A 93 -5.79 12.59 10.56
N GLU A 94 -5.80 13.63 9.72
CA GLU A 94 -6.81 14.70 9.72
C GLU A 94 -8.23 14.17 9.49
N ILE A 95 -8.39 13.13 8.67
CA ILE A 95 -9.69 12.47 8.41
C ILE A 95 -9.96 11.28 9.33
N GLY A 96 -9.14 11.11 10.38
CA GLY A 96 -9.27 10.07 11.41
C GLY A 96 -8.77 8.68 10.99
N VAL A 97 -8.18 8.54 9.80
CA VAL A 97 -7.58 7.28 9.32
C VAL A 97 -6.20 7.12 9.93
N PHE A 98 -6.00 6.02 10.66
CA PHE A 98 -4.69 5.68 11.22
C PHE A 98 -3.96 4.70 10.31
N TYR A 99 -2.73 5.04 9.94
CA TYR A 99 -1.83 4.19 9.18
C TYR A 99 -0.56 3.93 10.00
N ARG A 100 0.01 2.73 9.86
CA ARG A 100 1.36 2.44 10.33
C ARG A 100 1.96 1.26 9.57
N TYR A 101 3.23 1.37 9.19
CA TYR A 101 4.00 0.20 8.77
C TYR A 101 4.50 -0.58 9.99
N ILE A 102 4.27 -1.88 10.01
CA ILE A 102 4.61 -2.81 11.08
C ILE A 102 5.29 -4.03 10.46
N ASP A 103 6.55 -4.28 10.84
CA ASP A 103 7.34 -5.42 10.36
C ASP A 103 7.40 -6.59 11.36
N ASN A 104 6.82 -6.39 12.56
CA ASN A 104 6.88 -7.34 13.67
C ASN A 104 5.54 -7.41 14.43
N MET A 105 5.23 -8.59 14.97
CA MET A 105 3.96 -8.80 15.67
C MET A 105 3.89 -8.05 17.01
N GLU A 106 5.02 -7.76 17.64
CA GLU A 106 5.05 -7.09 18.95
C GLU A 106 4.44 -5.69 18.88
N ASP A 107 4.76 -4.93 17.84
CA ASP A 107 4.22 -3.59 17.63
C ASP A 107 2.72 -3.62 17.25
N LEU A 108 2.27 -4.64 16.53
CA LEU A 108 0.84 -4.86 16.32
C LEU A 108 0.11 -5.14 17.64
N GLU A 109 0.68 -5.96 18.53
CA GLU A 109 0.08 -6.23 19.84
C GLU A 109 0.04 -5.00 20.74
N LYS A 110 1.04 -4.10 20.66
CA LYS A 110 1.00 -2.82 21.40
C LYS A 110 -0.20 -1.99 20.99
N ILE A 111 -0.42 -1.82 19.68
CA ILE A 111 -1.57 -1.07 19.15
C ILE A 111 -2.88 -1.76 19.52
N ALA A 112 -2.94 -3.08 19.38
CA ALA A 112 -4.13 -3.85 19.77
C ALA A 112 -4.47 -3.66 21.26
N LYS A 113 -3.47 -3.65 22.13
CA LYS A 113 -3.67 -3.40 23.57
C LYS A 113 -4.08 -1.96 23.86
N GLU A 114 -3.45 -0.98 23.22
CA GLU A 114 -3.78 0.45 23.39
C GLU A 114 -5.20 0.79 22.94
N ARG A 115 -5.70 0.10 21.91
CA ARG A 115 -7.03 0.32 21.32
C ARG A 115 -8.09 -0.69 21.76
N ASP A 116 -7.77 -1.58 22.71
CA ASP A 116 -8.65 -2.62 23.26
C ASP A 116 -9.21 -3.61 22.20
N TYR A 117 -8.38 -4.03 21.24
CA TYR A 117 -8.73 -5.05 20.26
C TYR A 117 -8.59 -6.46 20.85
N LYS A 118 -9.71 -7.06 21.23
CA LYS A 118 -9.76 -8.37 21.91
C LYS A 118 -9.77 -9.54 20.95
N ASN A 119 -10.34 -9.35 19.77
CA ASN A 119 -10.58 -10.43 18.80
C ASN A 119 -9.77 -10.21 17.52
N ARG A 120 -9.39 -11.33 16.88
CA ARG A 120 -8.68 -11.32 15.60
C ARG A 120 -8.96 -12.56 14.78
N ASP A 121 -8.94 -12.42 13.46
CA ASP A 121 -8.92 -13.54 12.52
C ASP A 121 -8.02 -13.24 11.31
N GLN A 122 -7.83 -14.23 10.45
CA GLN A 122 -7.11 -14.07 9.19
C GLN A 122 -8.02 -14.45 8.04
N ILE A 123 -8.03 -13.59 7.02
CA ILE A 123 -8.74 -13.85 5.76
C ILE A 123 -7.75 -13.80 4.60
N ALA A 124 -8.04 -14.60 3.58
CA ALA A 124 -7.38 -14.54 2.29
C ALA A 124 -8.44 -14.34 1.22
N LEU A 125 -8.16 -13.45 0.27
CA LEU A 125 -9.09 -13.09 -0.78
C LEU A 125 -8.38 -13.20 -2.14
N ASN A 126 -8.81 -14.18 -2.91
CA ASN A 126 -8.50 -14.40 -4.32
C ASN A 126 -9.62 -15.27 -4.92
N LEU A 127 -9.48 -15.66 -6.19
CA LEU A 127 -10.43 -16.54 -6.85
C LEU A 127 -10.54 -17.93 -6.19
N ASP A 128 -9.45 -18.47 -5.64
CA ASP A 128 -9.43 -19.79 -4.97
C ASP A 128 -10.23 -19.79 -3.67
N THR A 129 -10.33 -18.66 -2.97
CA THR A 129 -11.26 -18.47 -1.83
C THR A 129 -12.70 -18.78 -2.23
N PHE A 130 -13.05 -18.58 -3.51
CA PHE A 130 -14.36 -18.89 -4.09
C PHE A 130 -14.36 -20.19 -4.90
N LYS A 131 -13.37 -21.07 -4.69
CA LYS A 131 -13.25 -22.38 -5.36
C LYS A 131 -13.25 -22.28 -6.89
N GLY A 132 -12.72 -21.17 -7.44
CA GLY A 132 -12.72 -20.94 -8.89
C GLY A 132 -14.01 -20.32 -9.44
N ASP A 133 -15.01 -20.01 -8.62
CA ASP A 133 -16.25 -19.38 -9.07
C ASP A 133 -16.04 -17.89 -9.36
N GLN A 134 -15.81 -17.58 -10.64
CA GLN A 134 -15.60 -16.20 -11.11
C GLN A 134 -16.80 -15.30 -10.80
N LYS A 135 -18.03 -15.80 -10.92
CA LYS A 135 -19.23 -14.99 -10.71
C LYS A 135 -19.38 -14.62 -9.23
N ALA A 136 -19.12 -15.56 -8.32
CA ALA A 136 -19.15 -15.30 -6.89
C ALA A 136 -18.03 -14.32 -6.48
N PHE A 137 -16.83 -14.49 -7.03
CA PHE A 137 -15.71 -13.58 -6.82
C PHE A 137 -16.04 -12.16 -7.31
N ASP A 138 -16.50 -12.00 -8.55
CA ASP A 138 -16.84 -10.70 -9.13
C ASP A 138 -17.96 -10.00 -8.36
N ALA A 139 -19.00 -10.73 -7.97
CA ALA A 139 -20.08 -10.19 -7.14
C ALA A 139 -19.57 -9.70 -5.79
N LYS A 140 -18.61 -10.42 -5.18
CA LYS A 140 -18.00 -9.99 -3.93
C LYS A 140 -17.10 -8.78 -4.11
N MET A 141 -16.34 -8.70 -5.22
CA MET A 141 -15.48 -7.54 -5.50
C MET A 141 -16.32 -6.29 -5.73
N ALA A 142 -17.42 -6.40 -6.48
CA ALA A 142 -18.38 -5.32 -6.66
C ALA A 142 -19.01 -4.88 -5.31
N GLN A 143 -19.31 -5.83 -4.41
CA GLN A 143 -19.82 -5.50 -3.08
C GLN A 143 -18.80 -4.70 -2.25
N PHE A 144 -17.54 -5.14 -2.21
CA PHE A 144 -16.50 -4.43 -1.45
C PHE A 144 -16.13 -3.07 -2.05
N TYR A 145 -16.26 -2.93 -3.37
CA TYR A 145 -15.95 -1.69 -4.08
C TYR A 145 -17.10 -0.66 -4.05
N LYS A 146 -18.33 -1.10 -3.74
CA LYS A 146 -19.44 -0.18 -3.53
C LYS A 146 -19.12 0.71 -2.33
N GLU A 147 -19.28 2.02 -2.46
CA GLU A 147 -19.00 2.97 -1.38
C GLU A 147 -19.94 2.75 -0.18
N HIS A 148 -19.34 2.52 1.00
CA HIS A 148 -20.04 2.22 2.23
C HIS A 148 -19.32 2.77 3.46
N TYR A 149 -19.95 2.62 4.62
CA TYR A 149 -19.31 2.82 5.92
C TYR A 149 -19.74 1.72 6.90
N HIS A 150 -19.04 1.64 8.02
CA HIS A 150 -19.33 0.75 9.15
C HIS A 150 -19.58 1.55 10.43
N GLU A 151 -20.37 0.98 11.34
CA GLU A 151 -20.62 1.57 12.67
C GLU A 151 -19.47 1.32 13.66
N ASP A 152 -18.56 0.41 13.30
CA ASP A 152 -17.34 0.08 14.04
C ASP A 152 -16.10 0.40 13.18
N GLU A 153 -14.92 0.41 13.81
CA GLU A 153 -13.65 0.56 13.09
C GLU A 153 -13.41 -0.61 12.13
N GLU A 154 -12.95 -0.31 10.92
CA GLU A 154 -12.46 -1.31 9.98
C GLU A 154 -10.92 -1.39 10.08
N ILE A 155 -10.42 -2.44 10.72
CA ILE A 155 -8.99 -2.65 10.96
C ILE A 155 -8.45 -3.75 10.05
N ARG A 156 -7.39 -3.45 9.29
CA ARG A 156 -6.75 -4.37 8.35
C ARG A 156 -5.23 -4.29 8.47
N TYR A 157 -4.63 -5.40 8.86
CA TYR A 157 -3.18 -5.60 8.82
C TYR A 157 -2.82 -6.57 7.70
N ILE A 158 -2.07 -6.13 6.70
CA ILE A 158 -1.76 -6.94 5.53
C ILE A 158 -0.61 -7.90 5.84
N LEU A 159 -0.91 -9.20 5.79
CA LEU A 159 0.04 -10.29 6.00
C LEU A 159 0.77 -10.69 4.71
N ASP A 160 0.07 -10.59 3.57
CA ASP A 160 0.60 -10.89 2.24
C ASP A 160 -0.27 -10.27 1.13
N GLY A 161 0.27 -10.17 -0.07
CA GLY A 161 -0.43 -9.60 -1.23
C GLY A 161 -0.61 -8.08 -1.18
N GLU A 162 -1.62 -7.58 -1.89
CA GLU A 162 -1.86 -6.15 -2.10
C GLU A 162 -3.35 -5.84 -2.31
N GLY A 163 -3.79 -4.68 -1.83
CA GLY A 163 -5.12 -4.15 -2.10
C GLY A 163 -5.17 -2.63 -1.97
N PHE A 164 -6.29 -2.06 -2.42
CA PHE A 164 -6.58 -0.64 -2.37
C PHE A 164 -7.72 -0.38 -1.39
N PHE A 165 -7.51 0.58 -0.49
CA PHE A 165 -8.57 1.22 0.27
C PHE A 165 -8.73 2.64 -0.23
N ASP A 166 -9.93 2.97 -0.69
CA ASP A 166 -10.28 4.35 -1.03
C ASP A 166 -11.11 4.94 0.10
N VAL A 167 -10.78 6.16 0.51
CA VAL A 167 -11.48 6.92 1.57
C VAL A 167 -11.84 8.31 1.07
N ARG A 168 -12.96 8.86 1.55
CA ARG A 168 -13.37 10.24 1.23
C ARG A 168 -12.63 11.25 2.10
N ASP A 169 -12.13 12.32 1.48
CA ASP A 169 -11.68 13.52 2.19
C ASP A 169 -12.85 14.50 2.46
N PRO A 170 -12.63 15.61 3.20
CA PRO A 170 -13.68 16.58 3.51
C PRO A 170 -14.28 17.27 2.28
N GLU A 171 -13.54 17.31 1.16
CA GLU A 171 -14.00 17.82 -0.13
C GLU A 171 -14.70 16.75 -0.99
N ASP A 172 -15.00 15.60 -0.39
CA ASP A 172 -15.62 14.44 -1.03
C ASP A 172 -14.78 13.86 -2.20
N ARG A 173 -13.46 14.01 -2.15
CA ARG A 173 -12.54 13.39 -3.12
C ARG A 173 -12.05 12.04 -2.62
N TRP A 174 -11.76 11.14 -3.55
CA TRP A 174 -11.18 9.85 -3.24
C TRP A 174 -9.67 9.95 -3.02
N ILE A 175 -9.22 9.53 -1.83
CA ILE A 175 -7.83 9.21 -1.53
C ILE A 175 -7.68 7.70 -1.60
N ARG A 176 -6.75 7.21 -2.41
CA ARG A 176 -6.43 5.79 -2.54
C ARG A 176 -5.16 5.46 -1.76
N ALA A 177 -5.25 4.50 -0.86
CA ALA A 177 -4.12 3.90 -0.14
C ALA A 177 -3.83 2.50 -0.69
N LYS A 178 -2.64 2.30 -1.27
CA LYS A 178 -2.16 1.02 -1.78
C LYS A 178 -1.42 0.25 -0.68
N LEU A 179 -2.12 -0.67 -0.03
CA LEU A 179 -1.58 -1.43 1.09
C LEU A 179 -0.89 -2.71 0.61
N ASN A 180 0.27 -2.97 1.18
CA ASN A 180 1.12 -4.14 0.96
C ASN A 180 1.45 -4.79 2.30
N LYS A 181 2.11 -5.95 2.26
CA LYS A 181 2.57 -6.65 3.45
C LYS A 181 3.28 -5.73 4.46
N GLY A 182 2.78 -5.76 5.70
CA GLY A 182 3.26 -4.96 6.82
C GLY A 182 2.46 -3.67 7.05
N ASP A 183 1.59 -3.28 6.12
CA ASP A 183 0.74 -2.11 6.31
C ASP A 183 -0.44 -2.43 7.23
N LEU A 184 -0.60 -1.62 8.30
CA LEU A 184 -1.79 -1.55 9.12
C LEU A 184 -2.58 -0.30 8.74
N LEU A 185 -3.85 -0.47 8.40
CA LEU A 185 -4.81 0.61 8.19
C LEU A 185 -6.00 0.43 9.13
N ILE A 186 -6.38 1.51 9.81
CA ILE A 186 -7.56 1.57 10.67
C ILE A 186 -8.45 2.69 10.15
N LEU A 187 -9.61 2.31 9.64
CA LEU A 187 -10.65 3.24 9.21
C LEU A 187 -11.58 3.53 10.40
N PRO A 188 -11.82 4.81 10.74
CA PRO A 188 -12.72 5.15 11.84
C PRO A 188 -14.17 4.81 11.49
N ALA A 189 -14.98 4.50 12.50
CA ALA A 189 -16.42 4.32 12.31
C ALA A 189 -17.03 5.55 11.61
N GLY A 190 -17.95 5.32 10.68
CA GLY A 190 -18.64 6.39 9.95
C GLY A 190 -17.91 7.01 8.75
N ILE A 191 -16.66 6.63 8.46
CA ILE A 191 -15.98 7.08 7.23
C ILE A 191 -16.51 6.36 5.99
N TYR A 192 -16.75 7.12 4.92
CA TYR A 192 -17.02 6.51 3.62
C TYR A 192 -15.75 5.95 3.01
N HIS A 193 -15.81 4.67 2.66
CA HIS A 193 -14.71 3.95 2.07
C HIS A 193 -15.18 2.85 1.11
N ARG A 194 -14.21 2.28 0.39
CA ARG A 194 -14.38 1.08 -0.44
C ARG A 194 -13.07 0.32 -0.53
N PHE A 195 -13.15 -0.96 -0.86
CA PHE A 195 -11.99 -1.84 -1.01
C PHE A 195 -11.99 -2.55 -2.36
N THR A 196 -10.80 -2.74 -2.93
CA THR A 196 -10.60 -3.63 -4.08
C THR A 196 -9.22 -4.27 -4.07
N LEU A 197 -9.10 -5.43 -4.73
CA LEU A 197 -7.81 -6.05 -4.98
C LEU A 197 -7.07 -5.28 -6.09
N SER A 198 -5.74 -5.34 -6.06
CA SER A 198 -4.98 -4.84 -7.20
C SER A 198 -5.06 -5.79 -8.39
N LYS A 199 -5.15 -5.24 -9.60
CA LYS A 199 -5.15 -5.99 -10.86
C LYS A 199 -3.90 -6.86 -11.02
N ARG A 200 -2.79 -6.41 -10.44
CA ARG A 200 -1.47 -7.04 -10.56
C ARG A 200 -1.37 -8.34 -9.78
N LEU A 201 -1.80 -8.35 -8.52
CA LEU A 201 -1.66 -9.54 -7.65
C LEU A 201 -2.97 -10.33 -7.52
N GLN A 202 -4.13 -9.66 -7.60
CA GLN A 202 -5.45 -10.26 -7.38
C GLN A 202 -5.52 -11.15 -6.13
N TYR A 203 -4.73 -10.79 -5.11
CA TYR A 203 -4.56 -11.55 -3.89
C TYR A 203 -4.20 -10.61 -2.75
N VAL A 204 -4.91 -10.76 -1.64
CA VAL A 204 -4.51 -10.21 -0.35
C VAL A 204 -4.77 -11.23 0.75
N LYS A 205 -3.87 -11.27 1.73
CA LYS A 205 -4.09 -11.92 3.01
C LYS A 205 -4.01 -10.86 4.10
N ALA A 206 -5.06 -10.74 4.88
CA ALA A 206 -5.16 -9.74 5.94
C ALA A 206 -5.50 -10.39 7.28
N MET A 207 -4.90 -9.89 8.35
CA MET A 207 -5.41 -10.05 9.69
C MET A 207 -6.41 -8.94 9.96
N ARG A 208 -7.58 -9.31 10.48
CA ARG A 208 -8.59 -8.36 10.93
C ARG A 208 -8.61 -8.35 12.45
N LEU A 209 -8.77 -7.18 13.05
CA LEU A 209 -8.82 -6.99 14.50
C LEU A 209 -10.13 -6.30 14.87
N PHE A 210 -10.68 -6.60 16.05
CA PHE A 210 -11.96 -6.04 16.53
C PHE A 210 -11.96 -5.87 18.04
N LYS A 211 -12.71 -4.86 18.52
CA LYS A 211 -12.97 -4.65 19.94
C LYS A 211 -13.88 -5.72 20.52
N ASP A 212 -15.04 -5.91 19.90
CA ASP A 212 -16.08 -6.88 20.30
C ASP A 212 -16.40 -7.84 19.15
N GLU A 213 -17.51 -8.57 19.21
CA GLU A 213 -17.97 -9.39 18.07
C GLU A 213 -18.26 -8.49 16.87
N PRO A 214 -17.64 -8.73 15.70
CA PRO A 214 -17.70 -7.79 14.59
C PRO A 214 -19.08 -7.74 13.94
N LYS A 215 -19.64 -6.53 13.82
CA LYS A 215 -20.78 -6.24 12.95
C LYS A 215 -20.28 -5.91 11.55
N TRP A 216 -20.44 -6.86 10.64
CA TRP A 216 -19.98 -6.73 9.25
C TRP A 216 -20.93 -5.98 8.32
N GLU A 217 -21.91 -5.25 8.87
CA GLU A 217 -22.89 -4.55 8.05
C GLU A 217 -22.25 -3.36 7.34
N ALA A 218 -22.15 -3.45 6.02
CA ALA A 218 -21.79 -2.35 5.15
C ALA A 218 -23.05 -1.51 4.88
N ILE A 219 -23.06 -0.26 5.34
CA ILE A 219 -24.14 0.69 5.08
C ILE A 219 -23.75 1.49 3.84
N ASN A 220 -24.41 1.22 2.71
CA ASN A 220 -24.03 1.86 1.45
C ASN A 220 -24.44 3.33 1.45
N ARG A 221 -23.61 4.19 0.85
CA ARG A 221 -23.87 5.63 0.81
C ARG A 221 -25.18 6.00 0.10
N ASP A 222 -25.55 5.24 -0.93
CA ASP A 222 -26.78 5.45 -1.74
C ASP A 222 -28.08 5.18 -0.95
N GLU A 223 -28.01 4.49 0.19
CA GLU A 223 -29.15 4.27 1.06
C GLU A 223 -29.53 5.52 1.88
N GLY A 224 -28.65 6.52 1.94
CA GLY A 224 -28.90 7.79 2.64
C GLY A 224 -29.05 7.67 4.17
N ARG A 225 -28.71 6.52 4.74
CA ARG A 225 -28.80 6.25 6.17
C ARG A 225 -27.66 6.96 6.91
N ASN A 226 -28.00 7.75 7.93
CA ASN A 226 -27.04 8.43 8.81
C ASN A 226 -27.19 7.87 10.22
N THR A 227 -26.37 6.88 10.56
CA THR A 227 -26.31 6.35 11.93
C THR A 227 -25.53 7.29 12.85
N GLU A 228 -25.58 7.02 14.16
CA GLU A 228 -24.87 7.81 15.16
C GLU A 228 -23.36 7.90 14.86
N ALA A 229 -22.71 6.77 14.54
CA ALA A 229 -21.30 6.72 14.14
C ALA A 229 -20.97 7.67 12.97
N ARG A 230 -21.84 7.72 11.94
CA ARG A 230 -21.65 8.61 10.78
C ARG A 230 -21.78 10.09 11.17
N LEU A 231 -22.75 10.41 12.02
CA LEU A 231 -22.97 11.77 12.50
C LEU A 231 -21.82 12.24 13.41
N GLU A 232 -21.31 11.36 14.27
CA GLU A 232 -20.14 11.64 15.12
C GLU A 232 -18.87 11.86 14.30
N TYR A 233 -18.60 10.98 13.33
CA TYR A 233 -17.48 11.14 12.41
C TYR A 233 -17.56 12.46 11.63
N SER A 234 -18.74 12.80 11.12
CA SER A 234 -18.91 14.05 10.37
C SER A 234 -18.63 15.28 11.24
N LYS A 235 -18.99 15.25 12.53
CA LYS A 235 -18.68 16.32 13.49
C LYS A 235 -17.19 16.39 13.82
N SER A 236 -16.51 15.25 13.99
CA SER A 236 -15.09 15.23 14.34
C SER A 236 -14.23 15.82 13.23
N VAL A 237 -14.50 15.47 11.97
CA VAL A 237 -13.78 16.02 10.82
C VAL A 237 -14.09 17.50 10.60
N ALA A 238 -15.35 17.93 10.78
CA ALA A 238 -15.72 19.35 10.69
C ALA A 238 -15.06 20.22 11.76
N SER A 239 -14.71 19.65 12.92
CA SER A 239 -13.98 20.36 13.98
C SER A 239 -12.47 20.42 13.79
N ALA A 240 -11.93 19.59 12.89
CA ALA A 240 -10.49 19.51 12.59
C ALA A 240 -10.06 20.38 11.40
N ALA A 241 -11.02 20.85 10.59
CA ALA A 241 -10.83 21.75 9.44
C ALA A 241 -10.90 23.23 9.84
#